data_AF-A0A0Q0XG26-F1
#
_entry.id   AF-A0A0Q0XG26-F1
#
_cell.length_a   1.000
_cell.length_b   1.000
_cell.length_c   1.000
_cell.angle_alpha   90.00
_cell.angle_beta   90.00
_cell.angle_gamma   90.00
#
_symmetry.space_group_name_H-M   'P 1'
#
loop_
_entity.id
_entity.type
_entity.pdbx_description
1 polymer ?
#
loop_
_entity_poly.entity_id
_entity_poly.type
_entity_poly.pdbx_seq_one_letter_code
_entity_poly.pdbx_strand_id
1 'polypeptide(L)'
;MASKIEVKDLLQAGVHFGHLTRKWNPNMSPYIYMERNGIHVINLYKTVAKIEEANQALKKIAASGRKILFVATKKQAKDIVAEKVSNVNMPYITERWPGGMLTNFVTIRKAVKKMAAIDRMKKDGTFKTLSKKERLQVDRLRAKLEKNLGSISEMTRLPGAIFIVDTMREHIAVKEAQKLNIPIFAIVDTNSDPRPIDYVIPANDDAGKSIEAIMTQVTNAVAEGLAERKSDKQEEKPAAAKEAPEAKTEAPKETKKEVVAEEEAPVTEVAEPIAEKVEEVVAEVEVKEEVKAEEKKPKKAEKSKADDLTKIEGAGPKAAEALVNSGIDTFAELAKADPEKIKEILTEASSRMAHLDPTSWPKQAKMAADGKWDELKEWQDNAKGGVE
;
A
#
# COMPACT_ATOMS: atom_id res chain seq x y z
N MET A 1 -27.80 21.34 -13.52
CA MET A 1 -27.11 22.55 -13.02
C MET A 1 -26.57 22.20 -11.65
N ALA A 2 -25.25 22.34 -11.44
CA ALA A 2 -24.65 22.14 -10.12
C ALA A 2 -25.42 22.95 -9.08
N SER A 3 -25.91 22.27 -8.03
CA SER A 3 -26.48 22.94 -6.87
C SER A 3 -25.40 23.86 -6.30
N LYS A 4 -25.66 25.17 -6.35
CA LYS A 4 -24.75 26.17 -5.80
C LYS A 4 -24.44 25.80 -4.36
N ILE A 5 -23.15 25.73 -4.01
CA ILE A 5 -22.74 25.28 -2.68
C ILE A 5 -23.16 26.35 -1.67
N GLU A 6 -24.13 26.02 -0.83
CA GLU A 6 -24.56 26.91 0.24
C GLU A 6 -23.76 26.66 1.51
N VAL A 7 -23.28 27.74 2.13
CA VAL A 7 -22.59 27.68 3.43
C VAL A 7 -23.46 27.02 4.49
N LYS A 8 -24.79 27.18 4.39
CA LYS A 8 -25.77 26.57 5.30
C LYS A 8 -25.72 25.05 5.27
N ASP A 9 -25.60 24.44 4.10
CA ASP A 9 -25.54 22.99 3.94
C ASP A 9 -24.24 22.43 4.53
N LEU A 10 -23.11 23.10 4.29
CA LEU A 10 -21.82 22.73 4.88
C LEU A 10 -21.82 22.89 6.41
N LEU A 11 -22.51 23.91 6.92
CA LEU A 11 -22.67 24.12 8.36
C LEU A 11 -23.48 22.97 8.99
N GLN A 12 -24.61 22.59 8.39
CA GLN A 12 -25.46 21.48 8.86
C GLN A 12 -24.75 20.12 8.78
N ALA A 13 -23.91 19.92 7.76
CA ALA A 13 -23.10 18.71 7.61
C ALA A 13 -21.91 18.63 8.59
N GLY A 14 -21.61 19.70 9.33
CA GLY A 14 -20.53 19.72 10.33
C GLY A 14 -19.13 19.88 9.72
N VAL A 15 -19.03 20.48 8.52
CA VAL A 15 -17.76 20.66 7.79
C VAL A 15 -16.80 21.64 8.48
N HIS A 16 -17.36 22.57 9.27
CA HIS A 16 -16.64 23.64 9.95
C HIS A 16 -15.87 23.18 11.21
N PHE A 17 -16.13 21.99 11.73
CA PHE A 17 -15.44 21.50 12.92
C PHE A 17 -14.03 21.04 12.56
N GLY A 18 -13.02 21.60 13.21
CA GLY A 18 -11.65 21.10 13.15
C GLY A 18 -11.28 20.27 14.38
N HIS A 19 -9.98 20.16 14.61
CA HIS A 19 -9.39 19.47 15.75
C HIS A 19 -9.15 20.39 16.95
N LEU A 20 -8.72 19.77 18.06
CA LEU A 20 -8.27 20.46 19.27
C LEU A 20 -7.10 21.40 18.98
N THR A 21 -7.03 22.53 19.69
CA THR A 21 -5.97 23.54 19.51
C THR A 21 -4.55 23.04 19.75
N ARG A 22 -4.36 22.03 20.60
CA ARG A 22 -3.05 21.40 20.80
C ARG A 22 -2.56 20.53 19.63
N LYS A 23 -3.44 20.17 18.69
CA LYS A 23 -3.15 19.25 17.57
C LYS A 23 -3.06 19.95 16.21
N TRP A 24 -3.26 21.27 16.17
CA TRP A 24 -3.32 22.01 14.92
C TRP A 24 -1.95 22.18 14.29
N ASN A 25 -1.95 22.40 12.97
CA ASN A 25 -0.79 22.77 12.20
C ASN A 25 -0.82 24.30 11.95
N PRO A 26 0.24 25.05 12.31
CA PRO A 26 0.30 26.50 12.10
C PRO A 26 0.06 26.94 10.65
N ASN A 27 0.40 26.10 9.66
CA ASN A 27 0.18 26.40 8.25
C ASN A 27 -1.31 26.42 7.87
N MET A 28 -2.19 25.87 8.71
CA MET A 28 -3.65 25.97 8.54
C MET A 28 -4.24 27.28 9.07
N SER A 29 -3.44 28.15 9.68
CA SER A 29 -3.87 29.47 10.17
C SER A 29 -4.71 30.26 9.16
N PRO A 30 -4.37 30.32 7.85
CA PRO A 30 -5.19 31.02 6.87
C PRO A 30 -6.59 30.46 6.71
N TYR A 31 -6.84 29.18 7.01
CA TYR A 31 -8.14 28.53 6.81
C TYR A 31 -8.98 28.45 8.08
N ILE A 32 -8.40 28.75 9.24
CA ILE A 32 -9.09 28.76 10.54
C ILE A 32 -9.77 30.12 10.73
N TYR A 33 -11.03 30.09 11.16
CA TYR A 33 -11.83 31.28 11.46
C TYR A 33 -11.66 31.73 12.90
N MET A 34 -11.87 30.82 13.86
CA MET A 34 -11.76 31.10 15.29
C MET A 34 -11.57 29.80 16.08
N GLU A 35 -11.33 29.92 17.38
CA GLU A 35 -11.37 28.81 18.34
C GLU A 35 -12.64 28.93 19.19
N ARG A 36 -13.32 27.81 19.45
CA ARG A 36 -14.45 27.73 20.38
C ARG A 36 -14.35 26.46 21.20
N ASN A 37 -14.39 26.60 22.53
CA ASN A 37 -14.32 25.47 23.47
C ASN A 37 -13.10 24.56 23.24
N GLY A 38 -11.94 25.13 22.89
CA GLY A 38 -10.71 24.36 22.62
C GLY A 38 -10.67 23.65 21.27
N ILE A 39 -11.64 23.88 20.39
CA ILE A 39 -11.72 23.31 19.04
C ILE A 39 -11.58 24.43 18.00
N HIS A 40 -10.77 24.21 16.98
CA HIS A 40 -10.67 25.14 15.85
C HIS A 40 -11.91 25.05 14.95
N VAL A 41 -12.41 26.20 14.51
CA VAL A 41 -13.50 26.31 13.55
C VAL A 41 -12.92 26.73 12.20
N ILE A 42 -13.15 25.93 11.17
CA ILE A 42 -12.71 26.17 9.80
C ILE A 42 -13.61 27.22 9.15
N ASN A 43 -13.02 28.12 8.37
CA ASN A 43 -13.74 29.17 7.64
C ASN A 43 -14.47 28.59 6.41
N LEU A 44 -15.79 28.40 6.53
CA LEU A 44 -16.62 27.86 5.45
C LEU A 44 -16.64 28.71 4.18
N TYR A 45 -16.47 30.03 4.26
CA TYR A 45 -16.40 30.86 3.04
C TYR A 45 -15.15 30.51 2.21
N LYS A 46 -14.03 30.26 2.89
CA LYS A 46 -12.81 29.77 2.23
C LYS A 46 -12.99 28.35 1.71
N THR A 47 -13.69 27.50 2.45
CA THR A 47 -14.05 26.14 2.01
C THR A 47 -14.87 26.17 0.73
N VAL A 48 -15.93 26.98 0.63
CA VAL A 48 -16.74 27.09 -0.60
C VAL A 48 -15.89 27.52 -1.79
N ALA A 49 -15.12 28.60 -1.65
CA ALA A 49 -14.25 29.10 -2.72
C ALA A 49 -13.25 28.03 -3.19
N LYS A 50 -12.68 27.28 -2.26
CA LYS A 50 -11.72 26.21 -2.56
C LYS A 50 -12.36 24.95 -3.16
N ILE A 51 -13.59 24.61 -2.77
CA ILE A 51 -14.34 23.53 -3.43
C ILE A 51 -14.66 23.92 -4.88
N GLU A 52 -15.05 25.17 -5.13
CA GLU A 52 -15.32 25.64 -6.50
C GLU A 52 -14.06 25.57 -7.37
N GLU A 53 -12.92 26.04 -6.86
CA GLU A 53 -11.61 25.94 -7.53
C GLU A 53 -11.24 24.48 -7.84
N ALA A 54 -11.36 23.59 -6.85
CA ALA A 54 -11.09 22.16 -7.01
C ALA A 54 -12.03 21.50 -8.02
N ASN A 55 -13.33 21.79 -7.94
CA ASN A 55 -14.34 21.22 -8.83
C ASN A 55 -14.13 21.63 -10.28
N GLN A 56 -13.76 22.89 -10.55
CA GLN A 56 -13.44 23.35 -11.89
C GLN A 56 -12.25 22.59 -12.48
N ALA A 57 -11.19 22.38 -11.70
CA ALA A 57 -10.02 21.64 -12.15
C ALA A 57 -10.33 20.13 -12.34
N LEU A 58 -11.06 19.52 -11.41
CA LEU A 58 -11.47 18.10 -11.52
C LEU A 58 -12.38 17.86 -12.74
N LYS A 59 -13.30 18.79 -13.01
CA LYS A 59 -14.18 18.75 -14.18
C LYS A 59 -13.36 18.75 -15.49
N LYS A 60 -12.36 19.64 -15.61
CA LYS A 60 -11.44 19.68 -16.76
C LYS A 60 -10.66 18.38 -16.92
N ILE A 61 -10.16 17.79 -15.83
CA ILE A 61 -9.40 16.53 -15.84
C ILE A 61 -10.29 15.36 -16.27
N ALA A 62 -11.53 15.32 -15.79
CA ALA A 62 -12.52 14.33 -16.18
C ALA A 62 -12.90 14.46 -17.68
N ALA A 63 -13.11 15.70 -18.15
CA ALA A 63 -13.39 16.02 -19.55
C ALA A 63 -12.24 15.58 -20.48
N SER A 64 -10.99 15.79 -20.06
CA SER A 64 -9.81 15.32 -20.80
C SER A 64 -9.69 13.79 -20.87
N GLY A 65 -10.50 13.06 -20.11
CA GLY A 65 -10.53 11.60 -20.09
C GLY A 65 -9.41 10.93 -19.31
N ARG A 66 -8.72 11.67 -18.44
CA ARG A 66 -7.81 11.08 -17.46
C ARG A 66 -8.64 10.58 -16.26
N LYS A 67 -8.18 9.49 -15.64
CA LYS A 67 -8.84 8.94 -14.46
C LYS A 67 -8.37 9.69 -13.21
N ILE A 68 -9.28 9.92 -12.27
CA ILE A 68 -8.98 10.52 -10.97
C ILE A 68 -9.01 9.40 -9.94
N LEU A 69 -7.93 9.22 -9.17
CA LEU A 69 -7.84 8.18 -8.15
C LEU A 69 -8.23 8.74 -6.79
N PHE A 70 -9.30 8.22 -6.21
CA PHE A 70 -9.76 8.60 -4.87
C PHE A 70 -9.09 7.74 -3.80
N VAL A 71 -8.66 8.32 -2.69
CA VAL A 71 -7.92 7.61 -1.63
C VAL A 71 -8.51 7.97 -0.28
N ALA A 72 -8.96 6.97 0.46
CA ALA A 72 -9.55 7.15 1.79
C ALA A 72 -9.52 5.86 2.63
N THR A 73 -8.53 5.70 3.51
CA THR A 73 -8.40 4.52 4.38
C THR A 73 -9.09 4.68 5.74
N LYS A 74 -9.61 5.88 6.02
CA LYS A 74 -10.30 6.23 7.25
C LYS A 74 -11.67 5.56 7.33
N LYS A 75 -12.01 4.95 8.48
CA LYS A 75 -13.22 4.14 8.66
C LYS A 75 -14.50 4.89 8.28
N GLN A 76 -14.57 6.17 8.62
CA GLN A 76 -15.71 7.06 8.36
C GLN A 76 -15.86 7.39 6.87
N ALA A 77 -14.79 7.28 6.08
CA ALA A 77 -14.75 7.64 4.67
C ALA A 77 -14.84 6.43 3.72
N LYS A 78 -14.50 5.22 4.18
CA LYS A 78 -14.39 4.03 3.31
C LYS A 78 -15.64 3.77 2.48
N ASP A 79 -16.77 3.64 3.14
CA ASP A 79 -18.03 3.25 2.48
C ASP A 79 -18.57 4.40 1.62
N ILE A 80 -18.45 5.64 2.13
CA ILE A 80 -18.88 6.86 1.43
C ILE A 80 -18.13 7.03 0.11
N VAL A 81 -16.80 6.90 0.15
CA VAL A 81 -15.95 7.04 -1.04
C VAL A 81 -16.20 5.87 -1.99
N ALA A 82 -16.31 4.63 -1.49
CA ALA A 82 -16.62 3.47 -2.34
C ALA A 82 -17.93 3.65 -3.09
N GLU A 83 -19.01 4.04 -2.42
CA GLU A 83 -20.33 4.21 -3.02
C GLU A 83 -20.35 5.37 -4.03
N LYS A 84 -19.96 6.57 -3.60
CA LYS A 84 -20.07 7.79 -4.44
C LYS A 84 -19.15 7.74 -5.65
N VAL A 85 -17.95 7.17 -5.50
CA VAL A 85 -16.94 7.11 -6.59
C VAL A 85 -17.24 5.98 -7.57
N SER A 86 -17.76 4.84 -7.10
CA SER A 86 -18.22 3.75 -7.97
C SER A 86 -19.31 4.22 -8.93
N ASN A 87 -20.24 5.06 -8.45
CA ASN A 87 -21.33 5.62 -9.26
C ASN A 87 -20.84 6.46 -10.45
N VAL A 88 -19.65 7.07 -10.35
CA VAL A 88 -19.03 7.86 -11.44
C VAL A 88 -17.95 7.10 -12.23
N ASN A 89 -17.80 5.79 -11.96
CA ASN A 89 -16.83 4.91 -12.62
C ASN A 89 -15.38 5.43 -12.60
N MET A 90 -14.97 5.95 -11.43
CA MET A 90 -13.59 6.35 -11.15
C MET A 90 -12.92 5.36 -10.19
N PRO A 91 -11.60 5.19 -10.28
CA PRO A 91 -10.87 4.28 -9.39
C PRO A 91 -10.76 4.86 -7.97
N TYR A 92 -10.80 4.01 -6.95
CA TYR A 92 -10.69 4.41 -5.55
C TYR A 92 -9.94 3.39 -4.68
N ILE A 93 -9.21 3.80 -3.65
CA ILE A 93 -8.56 2.91 -2.70
C ILE A 93 -9.09 3.22 -1.30
N THR A 94 -9.82 2.27 -0.70
CA THR A 94 -10.45 2.46 0.62
C THR A 94 -9.85 1.63 1.73
N GLU A 95 -9.08 0.59 1.42
CA GLU A 95 -8.58 -0.33 2.45
C GLU A 95 -7.23 0.06 2.98
N ARG A 96 -6.19 -0.25 2.21
CA ARG A 96 -4.81 0.05 2.55
C ARG A 96 -4.13 0.60 1.32
N TRP A 97 -3.41 1.70 1.48
CA TRP A 97 -2.49 2.20 0.46
C TRP A 97 -1.18 1.37 0.50
N PRO A 98 -0.91 0.51 -0.51
CA PRO A 98 0.40 -0.13 -0.60
C PRO A 98 1.45 0.91 -0.99
N GLY A 99 2.59 0.94 -0.29
CA GLY A 99 3.71 1.77 -0.73
C GLY A 99 4.19 1.35 -2.12
N GLY A 100 4.48 2.32 -2.97
CA GLY A 100 4.84 2.08 -4.36
C GLY A 100 3.64 2.01 -5.31
N MET A 101 2.44 2.39 -4.85
CA MET A 101 1.21 2.32 -5.64
C MET A 101 1.31 3.10 -6.95
N LEU A 102 1.88 4.31 -6.88
CA LEU A 102 2.06 5.18 -8.03
C LEU A 102 3.50 5.08 -8.55
N THR A 103 4.48 5.11 -7.65
CA THR A 103 5.92 5.14 -8.01
C THR A 103 6.41 3.81 -8.59
N ASN A 104 5.82 2.68 -8.20
CA ASN A 104 6.11 1.34 -8.74
C ASN A 104 4.87 0.73 -9.41
N PHE A 105 4.17 1.53 -10.22
CA PHE A 105 2.91 1.14 -10.86
C PHE A 105 3.02 -0.12 -11.75
N VAL A 106 4.20 -0.39 -12.31
CA VAL A 106 4.45 -1.60 -13.11
C VAL A 106 4.25 -2.87 -12.26
N THR A 107 4.74 -2.88 -11.02
CA THR A 107 4.62 -4.02 -10.11
C THR A 107 3.18 -4.18 -9.62
N ILE A 108 2.50 -3.07 -9.30
CA ILE A 108 1.08 -3.09 -8.95
C ILE A 108 0.24 -3.66 -10.09
N ARG A 109 0.54 -3.28 -11.34
CA ARG A 109 -0.17 -3.82 -12.51
C ARG A 109 0.04 -5.33 -12.66
N LYS A 110 1.19 -5.88 -12.26
CA LYS A 110 1.38 -7.35 -12.22
C LYS A 110 0.43 -8.02 -11.21
N ALA A 111 0.21 -7.41 -10.04
CA ALA A 111 -0.75 -7.92 -9.06
C ALA A 111 -2.20 -7.88 -9.59
N VAL A 112 -2.58 -6.79 -10.27
CA VAL A 112 -3.88 -6.67 -10.95
C VAL A 112 -4.03 -7.70 -12.08
N LYS A 113 -2.98 -7.93 -12.89
CA LYS A 113 -2.99 -8.99 -13.91
C LYS A 113 -3.14 -10.39 -13.31
N LYS A 114 -2.54 -10.64 -12.13
CA LYS A 114 -2.72 -11.92 -11.41
C LYS A 114 -4.18 -12.12 -11.00
N MET A 115 -4.86 -11.07 -10.56
CA MET A 115 -6.29 -11.09 -10.26
C MET A 115 -7.12 -11.50 -11.49
N ALA A 116 -6.89 -10.85 -12.63
CA ALA A 116 -7.57 -11.16 -13.89
C ALA A 116 -7.26 -12.58 -14.41
N ALA A 117 -6.03 -13.08 -14.20
CA ALA A 117 -5.65 -14.45 -14.54
C ALA A 117 -6.42 -15.49 -13.72
N ILE A 118 -6.63 -15.22 -12.41
CA ILE A 118 -7.46 -16.08 -11.56
C ILE A 118 -8.91 -16.09 -12.05
N ASP A 119 -9.46 -14.93 -12.44
CA ASP A 119 -10.82 -14.85 -12.98
C ASP A 119 -10.97 -15.61 -14.31
N ARG A 120 -9.96 -15.57 -15.17
CA ARG A 120 -9.91 -16.39 -16.39
C ARG A 120 -9.85 -17.88 -16.06
N MET A 121 -8.97 -18.30 -15.15
CA MET A 121 -8.85 -19.70 -14.71
C MET A 121 -10.15 -20.26 -14.13
N LYS A 122 -10.93 -19.41 -13.42
CA LYS A 122 -12.26 -19.76 -12.91
C LYS A 122 -13.28 -19.96 -14.03
N LYS A 123 -13.23 -19.13 -15.08
CA LYS A 123 -14.12 -19.23 -16.26
C LYS A 123 -13.78 -20.44 -17.12
N ASP A 124 -12.49 -20.70 -17.35
CA ASP A 124 -12.01 -21.76 -18.24
C ASP A 124 -12.11 -23.16 -17.60
N GLY A 125 -12.45 -23.24 -16.31
CA GLY A 125 -12.67 -24.50 -15.59
C GLY A 125 -11.39 -25.15 -15.05
N THR A 126 -10.19 -24.69 -15.44
CA THR A 126 -8.89 -25.12 -14.90
C THR A 126 -8.82 -24.96 -13.38
N PHE A 127 -9.57 -24.01 -12.81
CA PHE A 127 -9.66 -23.87 -11.35
C PHE A 127 -10.15 -25.15 -10.64
N LYS A 128 -10.93 -26.00 -11.31
CA LYS A 128 -11.45 -27.25 -10.74
C LYS A 128 -10.45 -28.40 -10.74
N THR A 129 -9.36 -28.31 -11.52
CA THR A 129 -8.31 -29.34 -11.56
C THR A 129 -7.36 -29.24 -10.36
N LEU A 130 -7.36 -28.09 -9.68
CA LEU A 130 -6.55 -27.85 -8.49
C LEU A 130 -7.06 -28.63 -7.28
N SER A 131 -6.14 -28.99 -6.38
CA SER A 131 -6.47 -29.61 -5.10
C SER A 131 -7.35 -28.67 -4.25
N LYS A 132 -8.05 -29.20 -3.24
CA LYS A 132 -8.90 -28.39 -2.35
C LYS A 132 -8.08 -27.32 -1.59
N LYS A 133 -6.85 -27.66 -1.18
CA LYS A 133 -5.92 -26.74 -0.47
C LYS A 133 -5.52 -25.58 -1.39
N GLU A 134 -5.13 -25.87 -2.62
CA GLU A 134 -4.74 -24.85 -3.62
C GLU A 134 -5.91 -23.96 -4.03
N ARG A 135 -7.11 -24.54 -4.25
CA ARG A 135 -8.31 -23.75 -4.54
C ARG A 135 -8.60 -22.74 -3.43
N LEU A 136 -8.53 -23.16 -2.17
CA LEU A 136 -8.75 -22.29 -1.03
C LEU A 136 -7.69 -21.16 -0.97
N GLN A 137 -6.43 -21.47 -1.24
CA GLN A 137 -5.36 -20.47 -1.29
C GLN A 137 -5.58 -19.44 -2.42
N VAL A 138 -5.95 -19.91 -3.61
CA VAL A 138 -6.23 -19.04 -4.76
C VAL A 138 -7.48 -18.18 -4.49
N ASP A 139 -8.52 -18.71 -3.85
CA ASP A 139 -9.70 -17.94 -3.45
C ASP A 139 -9.37 -16.87 -2.41
N ARG A 140 -8.60 -17.21 -1.38
CA ARG A 140 -8.11 -16.23 -0.38
C ARG A 140 -7.28 -15.13 -1.05
N LEU A 141 -6.40 -15.49 -1.97
CA LEU A 141 -5.60 -14.53 -2.73
C LEU A 141 -6.47 -13.63 -3.60
N ARG A 142 -7.45 -14.19 -4.32
CA ARG A 142 -8.38 -13.44 -5.17
C ARG A 142 -9.21 -12.46 -4.36
N ALA A 143 -9.74 -12.89 -3.22
CA ALA A 143 -10.51 -12.04 -2.30
C ALA A 143 -9.64 -10.91 -1.73
N LYS A 144 -8.40 -11.21 -1.35
CA LYS A 144 -7.44 -10.20 -0.87
C LYS A 144 -7.08 -9.18 -1.96
N LEU A 145 -6.92 -9.62 -3.21
CA LEU A 145 -6.65 -8.74 -4.34
C LEU A 145 -7.87 -7.89 -4.69
N GLU A 146 -9.09 -8.45 -4.70
CA GLU A 146 -10.33 -7.69 -4.94
C GLU A 146 -10.47 -6.56 -3.94
N LYS A 147 -10.34 -6.90 -2.67
CA LYS A 147 -10.57 -5.99 -1.56
C LYS A 147 -9.62 -4.79 -1.60
N ASN A 148 -8.37 -4.99 -2.03
CA ASN A 148 -7.35 -3.94 -2.05
C ASN A 148 -7.22 -3.21 -3.39
N LEU A 149 -7.41 -3.92 -4.51
CA LEU A 149 -7.06 -3.45 -5.86
C LEU A 149 -8.19 -3.64 -6.89
N GLY A 150 -9.40 -4.05 -6.48
CA GLY A 150 -10.51 -4.34 -7.40
C GLY A 150 -10.90 -3.13 -8.26
N SER A 151 -10.98 -1.95 -7.63
CA SER A 151 -11.34 -0.67 -8.26
C SER A 151 -10.33 -0.15 -9.30
N ILE A 152 -9.06 -0.55 -9.20
CA ILE A 152 -7.99 -0.14 -10.12
C ILE A 152 -7.77 -1.15 -11.24
N SER A 153 -8.61 -2.19 -11.32
CA SER A 153 -8.47 -3.27 -12.29
C SER A 153 -8.48 -2.77 -13.75
N GLU A 154 -9.28 -1.74 -14.02
CA GLU A 154 -9.40 -1.11 -15.34
C GLU A 154 -8.31 -0.06 -15.62
N MET A 155 -7.45 0.27 -14.65
CA MET A 155 -6.41 1.28 -14.82
C MET A 155 -5.21 0.74 -15.59
N THR A 156 -5.03 1.21 -16.82
CA THR A 156 -3.88 0.87 -17.67
C THR A 156 -2.70 1.83 -17.52
N ARG A 157 -2.96 3.07 -17.13
CA ARG A 157 -1.99 4.17 -16.98
C ARG A 157 -2.13 4.84 -15.62
N LEU A 158 -1.12 5.63 -15.26
CA LEU A 158 -1.15 6.44 -14.04
C LEU A 158 -2.36 7.40 -14.06
N PRO A 159 -2.94 7.71 -12.88
CA PRO A 159 -4.05 8.64 -12.78
C PRO A 159 -3.62 10.06 -13.19
N GLY A 160 -4.59 10.85 -13.65
CA GLY A 160 -4.36 12.25 -14.02
C GLY A 160 -4.32 13.20 -12.84
N ALA A 161 -4.97 12.81 -11.75
CA ALA A 161 -4.95 13.48 -10.46
C ALA A 161 -5.34 12.47 -9.38
N ILE A 162 -5.03 12.83 -8.14
CA ILE A 162 -5.49 12.07 -6.98
C ILE A 162 -6.35 12.95 -6.08
N PHE A 163 -7.36 12.36 -5.46
CA PHE A 163 -8.20 12.99 -4.45
C PHE A 163 -8.04 12.25 -3.12
N ILE A 164 -7.53 12.91 -2.09
CA ILE A 164 -7.20 12.29 -0.80
C ILE A 164 -8.17 12.80 0.28
N VAL A 165 -8.72 11.88 1.07
CA VAL A 165 -9.42 12.19 2.32
C VAL A 165 -8.46 11.94 3.48
N ASP A 166 -8.14 12.98 4.26
CA ASP A 166 -7.16 12.99 5.36
C ASP A 166 -5.70 12.83 4.88
N THR A 167 -4.98 13.95 4.77
CA THR A 167 -3.58 13.91 4.28
C THR A 167 -2.56 13.42 5.31
N MET A 168 -2.90 13.44 6.60
CA MET A 168 -2.00 12.94 7.65
C MET A 168 -1.94 11.42 7.60
N ARG A 169 -3.10 10.78 7.50
CA ARG A 169 -3.18 9.32 7.43
C ARG A 169 -2.69 8.79 6.08
N GLU A 170 -2.87 9.55 5.00
CA GLU A 170 -2.50 9.17 3.63
C GLU A 170 -1.20 9.83 3.15
N HIS A 171 -0.29 10.18 4.07
CA HIS A 171 0.98 10.86 3.76
C HIS A 171 1.85 10.13 2.72
N ILE A 172 1.78 8.80 2.62
CA ILE A 172 2.50 8.02 1.60
C ILE A 172 1.96 8.34 0.20
N ALA A 173 0.63 8.42 0.05
CA ALA A 173 0.00 8.75 -1.22
C ALA A 173 0.39 10.17 -1.67
N VAL A 174 0.42 11.13 -0.73
CA VAL A 174 0.88 12.51 -0.98
C VAL A 174 2.32 12.51 -1.50
N LYS A 175 3.25 11.86 -0.79
CA LYS A 175 4.68 11.81 -1.17
C LYS A 175 4.90 11.16 -2.53
N GLU A 176 4.19 10.07 -2.82
CA GLU A 176 4.29 9.39 -4.11
C GLU A 176 3.76 10.25 -5.27
N ALA A 177 2.64 10.94 -5.08
CA ALA A 177 2.06 11.82 -6.09
C ALA A 177 2.94 13.04 -6.38
N GLN A 178 3.52 13.64 -5.32
CA GLN A 178 4.47 14.73 -5.46
C GLN A 178 5.70 14.32 -6.29
N LYS A 179 6.26 13.13 -6.01
CA LYS A 179 7.44 12.61 -6.72
C LYS A 179 7.18 12.39 -8.21
N LEU A 180 5.94 12.14 -8.59
CA LEU A 180 5.52 11.91 -9.98
C LEU A 180 4.83 13.14 -10.61
N ASN A 181 4.80 14.28 -9.91
CA ASN A 181 4.11 15.50 -10.35
C ASN A 181 2.64 15.27 -10.73
N ILE A 182 1.95 14.40 -9.99
CA ILE A 182 0.52 14.16 -10.16
C ILE A 182 -0.22 15.19 -9.29
N PRO A 183 -1.13 16.00 -9.86
CA PRO A 183 -1.92 16.98 -9.10
C PRO A 183 -2.68 16.35 -7.93
N ILE A 184 -2.58 16.98 -6.76
CA ILE A 184 -3.15 16.52 -5.50
C ILE A 184 -4.32 17.42 -5.10
N PHE A 185 -5.48 16.81 -5.00
CA PHE A 185 -6.69 17.38 -4.41
C PHE A 185 -6.88 16.71 -3.05
N ALA A 186 -7.17 17.47 -2.00
CA ALA A 186 -7.39 16.84 -0.70
C ALA A 186 -8.34 17.61 0.22
N ILE A 187 -9.03 16.84 1.06
CA ILE A 187 -9.70 17.33 2.25
C ILE A 187 -8.64 17.51 3.34
N VAL A 188 -8.54 18.72 3.88
CA VAL A 188 -7.50 19.11 4.83
C VAL A 188 -8.15 19.66 6.10
N ASP A 189 -8.00 18.93 7.20
CA ASP A 189 -8.37 19.42 8.53
C ASP A 189 -7.22 20.26 9.10
N THR A 190 -7.51 21.01 10.15
CA THR A 190 -6.66 21.88 10.96
C THR A 190 -5.35 21.27 11.46
N ASN A 191 -5.22 19.94 11.55
CA ASN A 191 -3.99 19.24 11.94
C ASN A 191 -3.04 18.93 10.75
N SER A 192 -3.54 19.03 9.52
CA SER A 192 -2.83 18.67 8.30
C SER A 192 -2.01 19.85 7.75
N ASP A 193 -0.95 19.57 6.99
CA ASP A 193 -0.17 20.62 6.29
C ASP A 193 -0.78 20.88 4.90
N PRO A 194 -1.24 22.11 4.58
CA PRO A 194 -1.82 22.42 3.28
C PRO A 194 -0.79 22.65 2.18
N ARG A 195 0.48 22.95 2.51
CA ARG A 195 1.55 23.26 1.54
C ARG A 195 1.80 22.18 0.48
N PRO A 196 1.84 20.87 0.82
CA PRO A 196 2.11 19.82 -0.17
C PRO A 196 0.97 19.57 -1.17
N ILE A 197 -0.16 20.28 -1.07
CA ILE A 197 -1.41 19.97 -1.77
C ILE A 197 -1.70 21.11 -2.75
N ASP A 198 -1.95 20.76 -4.01
CA ASP A 198 -2.20 21.75 -5.06
C ASP A 198 -3.59 22.39 -4.91
N TYR A 199 -4.60 21.57 -4.61
CA TYR A 199 -5.99 22.01 -4.41
C TYR A 199 -6.48 21.59 -3.03
N VAL A 200 -6.33 22.51 -2.08
CA VAL A 200 -6.71 22.32 -0.67
C VAL A 200 -8.20 22.59 -0.49
N ILE A 201 -8.95 21.63 0.05
CA ILE A 201 -10.33 21.81 0.51
C ILE A 201 -10.32 21.79 2.05
N PRO A 202 -10.37 22.96 2.73
CA PRO A 202 -10.38 23.02 4.19
C PRO A 202 -11.71 22.49 4.72
N ALA A 203 -11.71 21.35 5.39
CA ALA A 203 -12.92 20.70 5.87
C ALA A 203 -12.62 19.62 6.92
N ASN A 204 -13.64 19.29 7.70
CA ASN A 204 -13.62 18.18 8.66
C ASN A 204 -13.51 16.83 7.93
N ASP A 205 -12.48 16.05 8.22
CA ASP A 205 -12.26 14.71 7.68
C ASP A 205 -12.61 13.57 8.67
N ASP A 206 -13.03 13.89 9.90
CA ASP A 206 -13.44 12.92 10.92
C ASP A 206 -14.93 12.56 10.86
N ALA A 207 -15.76 13.52 10.45
CA ALA A 207 -17.21 13.33 10.39
C ALA A 207 -17.65 12.76 9.03
N GLY A 208 -18.33 11.61 9.05
CA GLY A 208 -18.87 10.97 7.84
C GLY A 208 -19.80 11.90 7.04
N LYS A 209 -20.67 12.67 7.72
CA LYS A 209 -21.57 13.65 7.06
C LYS A 209 -20.81 14.77 6.34
N SER A 210 -19.69 15.22 6.91
CA SER A 210 -18.82 16.23 6.29
C SER A 210 -18.18 15.66 5.02
N ILE A 211 -17.57 14.47 5.14
CA ILE A 211 -16.95 13.78 4.00
C ILE A 211 -17.98 13.54 2.91
N GLU A 212 -19.19 13.08 3.25
CA GLU A 212 -20.25 12.86 2.27
C GLU A 212 -20.67 14.14 1.54
N ALA A 213 -20.82 15.25 2.26
CA ALA A 213 -21.18 16.54 1.67
C ALA A 213 -20.13 17.00 0.64
N ILE A 214 -18.84 16.92 1.00
CA ILE A 214 -17.74 17.28 0.10
C ILE A 214 -17.68 16.30 -1.08
N MET A 215 -17.72 14.99 -0.81
CA MET A 215 -17.63 13.95 -1.84
C MET A 215 -18.77 14.04 -2.83
N THR A 216 -19.99 14.37 -2.39
CA THR A 216 -21.14 14.55 -3.29
C THR A 216 -20.91 15.71 -4.26
N GLN A 217 -20.35 16.83 -3.80
CA GLN A 217 -20.02 17.97 -4.67
C GLN A 217 -18.93 17.61 -5.68
N VAL A 218 -17.89 16.92 -5.21
CA VAL A 218 -16.75 16.50 -6.03
C VAL A 218 -17.17 15.48 -7.09
N THR A 219 -17.94 14.45 -6.73
CA THR A 219 -18.37 13.42 -7.69
C THR A 219 -19.37 13.98 -8.70
N ASN A 220 -20.24 14.91 -8.30
CA ASN A 220 -21.11 15.62 -9.25
C ASN A 220 -20.30 16.41 -10.29
N ALA A 221 -19.27 17.15 -9.87
CA ALA A 221 -18.39 17.87 -10.80
C ALA A 221 -17.64 16.94 -11.76
N VAL A 222 -17.19 15.78 -11.28
CA VAL A 222 -16.57 14.74 -12.12
C VAL A 222 -17.58 14.13 -13.09
N ALA A 223 -18.81 13.86 -12.64
CA ALA A 223 -19.87 13.32 -13.49
C ALA A 223 -20.24 14.30 -14.62
N GLU A 224 -20.31 15.60 -14.32
CA GLU A 224 -20.50 16.64 -15.34
C GLU A 224 -19.37 16.66 -16.37
N GLY A 225 -18.10 16.63 -15.94
CA GLY A 225 -16.96 16.58 -16.87
C GLY A 225 -16.95 15.31 -17.73
N LEU A 226 -17.40 14.18 -17.18
CA LEU A 226 -17.59 12.95 -17.96
C LEU A 226 -18.76 13.04 -18.95
N ALA A 227 -19.83 13.75 -18.61
CA ALA A 227 -20.97 13.98 -19.49
C ALA A 227 -20.60 14.90 -20.65
N GLU A 228 -19.90 16.00 -20.40
CA GLU A 228 -19.35 16.90 -21.42
C GLU A 228 -18.46 16.15 -22.41
N ARG A 229 -17.57 15.29 -21.90
CA ARG A 229 -16.76 14.43 -22.78
C ARG A 229 -17.59 13.49 -23.66
N LYS A 230 -18.73 12.99 -23.16
CA LYS A 230 -19.60 12.09 -23.93
C LYS A 230 -20.35 12.86 -25.01
N SER A 231 -20.81 14.08 -24.73
CA SER A 231 -21.45 14.94 -25.73
C SER A 231 -20.46 15.34 -26.82
N ASP A 232 -19.24 15.77 -26.46
CA ASP A 232 -18.23 16.19 -27.44
C ASP A 232 -17.89 15.04 -28.42
N LYS A 233 -17.78 13.82 -27.90
CA LYS A 233 -17.56 12.60 -28.72
C LYS A 233 -18.77 12.20 -29.58
N GLN A 234 -19.98 12.59 -29.21
CA GLN A 234 -21.19 12.33 -30.00
C GLN A 234 -21.38 13.39 -31.08
N GLU A 235 -21.01 14.65 -30.79
CA GLU A 235 -21.03 15.76 -31.75
C GLU A 235 -19.92 15.67 -32.80
N GLU A 236 -18.79 15.02 -32.52
CA GLU A 236 -17.78 14.69 -33.54
C GLU A 236 -18.16 13.50 -34.46
N LYS A 237 -19.20 12.72 -34.10
CA LYS A 237 -19.64 11.53 -34.86
C LYS A 237 -20.74 11.69 -35.95
N PRO A 238 -21.38 12.85 -36.25
CA PRO A 238 -22.34 12.94 -37.35
C PRO A 238 -21.77 13.35 -38.72
N ALA A 239 -20.45 13.53 -38.89
CA ALA A 239 -19.90 13.99 -40.18
C ALA A 239 -19.37 12.87 -41.11
N ALA A 240 -19.28 11.61 -40.67
CA ALA A 240 -18.64 10.53 -41.44
C ALA A 240 -19.60 9.50 -42.06
N ALA A 241 -20.91 9.81 -42.15
CA ALA A 241 -21.92 8.89 -42.68
C ALA A 241 -22.79 9.53 -43.79
N LYS A 242 -22.17 10.25 -44.73
CA LYS A 242 -22.75 10.55 -46.05
C LYS A 242 -21.63 10.73 -47.07
N GLU A 243 -21.08 9.63 -47.56
CA GLU A 243 -20.56 9.57 -48.93
C GLU A 243 -20.57 8.11 -49.36
N ALA A 244 -21.53 7.78 -50.22
CA ALA A 244 -21.58 6.53 -50.95
C ALA A 244 -20.53 6.56 -52.06
N PRO A 245 -19.76 5.48 -52.30
CA PRO A 245 -19.01 5.36 -53.53
C PRO A 245 -19.87 4.62 -54.57
N GLU A 246 -20.31 5.33 -55.61
CA GLU A 246 -20.70 4.69 -56.87
C GLU A 246 -19.46 4.27 -57.65
N ALA A 247 -19.53 3.04 -58.15
CA ALA A 247 -18.50 2.37 -58.94
C ALA A 247 -18.34 2.97 -60.34
N LYS A 248 -17.10 2.97 -60.85
CA LYS A 248 -16.80 2.69 -62.27
C LYS A 248 -15.46 1.97 -62.41
N THR A 249 -15.55 0.86 -63.11
CA THR A 249 -14.54 -0.10 -63.58
C THR A 249 -13.69 0.45 -64.73
N GLU A 250 -12.39 0.12 -64.74
CA GLU A 250 -11.69 -0.48 -65.90
C GLU A 250 -10.28 -0.98 -65.51
N ALA A 251 -9.87 -2.08 -66.11
CA ALA A 251 -8.75 -2.96 -65.74
C ALA A 251 -7.46 -2.72 -66.58
N PRO A 252 -6.52 -3.67 -66.73
CA PRO A 252 -5.33 -3.83 -65.90
C PRO A 252 -4.01 -3.67 -66.70
N LYS A 253 -2.89 -3.42 -66.02
CA LYS A 253 -1.54 -3.64 -66.62
C LYS A 253 -0.56 -4.27 -65.64
N GLU A 254 0.09 -5.30 -66.19
CA GLU A 254 1.00 -6.29 -65.62
C GLU A 254 2.43 -5.79 -65.30
N THR A 255 3.11 -6.60 -64.47
CA THR A 255 4.57 -6.82 -64.32
C THR A 255 5.38 -5.73 -63.59
N LYS A 256 6.34 -6.03 -62.70
CA LYS A 256 7.27 -7.17 -62.59
C LYS A 256 7.57 -7.57 -61.14
N LYS A 257 7.88 -8.85 -61.01
CA LYS A 257 8.58 -9.53 -59.91
C LYS A 257 9.95 -8.90 -59.67
N GLU A 258 10.40 -8.90 -58.41
CA GLU A 258 11.73 -9.38 -58.08
C GLU A 258 11.69 -10.13 -56.75
N VAL A 259 12.29 -11.31 -56.77
CA VAL A 259 12.40 -12.30 -55.71
C VAL A 259 13.82 -12.20 -55.18
N VAL A 260 14.01 -12.18 -53.86
CA VAL A 260 15.17 -12.82 -53.24
C VAL A 260 14.65 -13.65 -52.08
N ALA A 261 14.74 -14.96 -52.26
CA ALA A 261 14.63 -15.99 -51.25
C ALA A 261 16.04 -16.42 -50.81
N GLU A 262 16.06 -17.33 -49.82
CA GLU A 262 17.19 -17.98 -49.13
C GLU A 262 17.79 -17.17 -47.95
N GLU A 263 17.95 -17.74 -46.75
CA GLU A 263 18.23 -19.15 -46.43
C GLU A 263 17.82 -19.50 -44.98
N GLU A 264 17.27 -20.71 -44.79
CA GLU A 264 17.15 -21.43 -43.51
C GLU A 264 18.57 -21.77 -42.98
N ALA A 265 18.86 -21.98 -41.69
CA ALA A 265 18.43 -23.11 -40.86
C ALA A 265 19.13 -22.98 -39.46
N PRO A 266 19.15 -24.00 -38.57
CA PRO A 266 18.33 -24.06 -37.37
C PRO A 266 19.16 -24.10 -36.06
N VAL A 267 18.54 -23.88 -34.90
CA VAL A 267 19.12 -24.37 -33.64
C VAL A 267 18.04 -25.00 -32.76
N THR A 268 18.25 -26.30 -32.58
CA THR A 268 17.63 -27.27 -31.69
C THR A 268 17.75 -26.92 -30.20
N GLU A 269 16.67 -27.19 -29.48
CA GLU A 269 16.63 -28.01 -28.25
C GLU A 269 17.67 -27.74 -27.14
N VAL A 270 17.22 -27.13 -26.04
CA VAL A 270 17.61 -27.57 -24.69
C VAL A 270 16.37 -27.54 -23.80
N ALA A 271 15.92 -28.73 -23.44
CA ALA A 271 14.92 -29.00 -22.42
C ALA A 271 15.59 -29.22 -21.05
N GLU A 272 14.91 -28.71 -20.02
CA GLU A 272 14.94 -29.05 -18.59
C GLU A 272 16.09 -28.58 -17.66
N PRO A 273 15.83 -28.43 -16.32
CA PRO A 273 14.54 -28.40 -15.61
C PRO A 273 14.32 -27.17 -14.71
N ILE A 274 13.04 -26.83 -14.51
CA ILE A 274 12.51 -25.78 -13.61
C ILE A 274 11.99 -26.40 -12.29
N ALA A 275 12.26 -27.69 -12.04
CA ALA A 275 11.71 -28.43 -10.91
C ALA A 275 12.30 -28.04 -9.54
N GLU A 276 13.52 -27.49 -9.49
CA GLU A 276 14.23 -27.25 -8.22
C GLU A 276 13.84 -25.94 -7.52
N LYS A 277 13.21 -24.99 -8.22
CA LYS A 277 12.78 -23.70 -7.64
C LYS A 277 11.38 -23.71 -7.03
N VAL A 278 10.67 -24.84 -7.09
CA VAL A 278 9.34 -24.97 -6.51
C VAL A 278 9.41 -25.56 -5.09
N GLU A 279 10.43 -26.35 -4.75
CA GLU A 279 10.59 -26.91 -3.40
C GLU A 279 11.04 -25.85 -2.38
N GLU A 280 11.91 -24.91 -2.77
CA GLU A 280 12.48 -23.93 -1.83
C GLU A 280 11.45 -22.88 -1.33
N VAL A 281 10.38 -22.63 -2.10
CA VAL A 281 9.34 -21.65 -1.73
C VAL A 281 8.19 -22.29 -0.93
N VAL A 282 8.06 -23.62 -0.96
CA VAL A 282 7.01 -24.34 -0.21
C VAL A 282 7.47 -24.64 1.22
N ALA A 283 8.79 -24.83 1.44
CA ALA A 283 9.36 -25.02 2.78
C ALA A 283 9.28 -23.76 3.68
N GLU A 284 9.33 -22.55 3.11
CA GLU A 284 9.32 -21.31 3.90
C GLU A 284 7.91 -20.89 4.39
N VAL A 285 6.85 -21.55 3.90
CA VAL A 285 5.46 -21.26 4.28
C VAL A 285 4.93 -22.25 5.33
N GLU A 286 5.50 -23.46 5.46
CA GLU A 286 5.02 -24.47 6.40
C GLU A 286 5.49 -24.32 7.86
N VAL A 287 6.49 -23.47 8.15
CA VAL A 287 6.99 -23.30 9.53
C VAL A 287 6.17 -22.30 10.38
N LYS A 288 5.19 -21.58 9.80
CA LYS A 288 4.48 -20.47 10.50
C LYS A 288 3.05 -20.75 10.97
N GLU A 289 2.51 -21.96 10.81
CA GLU A 289 1.08 -22.21 11.13
C GLU A 289 0.76 -23.43 12.01
N GLU A 290 1.71 -23.95 12.78
CA GLU A 290 1.48 -24.85 13.92
C GLU A 290 2.29 -24.28 15.10
N VAL A 291 1.76 -23.86 16.24
CA VAL A 291 0.84 -24.53 17.17
C VAL A 291 0.09 -23.46 17.98
N LYS A 292 -1.24 -23.52 17.99
CA LYS A 292 -2.07 -22.95 19.07
C LYS A 292 -3.30 -23.83 19.29
N ALA A 293 -3.18 -24.80 20.19
CA ALA A 293 -4.30 -25.46 20.83
C ALA A 293 -3.87 -25.99 22.21
N GLU A 294 -4.61 -25.60 23.25
CA GLU A 294 -4.47 -25.99 24.65
C GLU A 294 -4.85 -27.46 24.89
N GLU A 295 -4.18 -28.15 25.82
CA GLU A 295 -4.80 -28.64 27.08
C GLU A 295 -3.82 -29.31 28.08
N LYS A 296 -4.03 -28.96 29.36
CA LYS A 296 -3.87 -29.69 30.65
C LYS A 296 -2.50 -30.13 31.20
N LYS A 297 -2.19 -29.54 32.38
CA LYS A 297 -1.12 -29.87 33.35
C LYS A 297 -1.30 -31.23 34.04
N PRO A 298 -0.20 -31.84 34.52
CA PRO A 298 0.03 -31.89 35.97
C PRO A 298 1.46 -31.54 36.46
N LYS A 299 1.51 -30.95 37.67
CA LYS A 299 2.53 -30.85 38.74
C LYS A 299 4.06 -30.67 38.47
N LYS A 300 4.51 -29.44 38.79
CA LYS A 300 5.64 -29.01 39.67
C LYS A 300 7.07 -29.60 39.47
N ALA A 301 7.89 -28.86 38.74
CA ALA A 301 9.27 -28.48 39.10
C ALA A 301 9.50 -27.04 38.59
N GLU A 302 10.12 -26.18 39.39
CA GLU A 302 10.33 -24.75 39.10
C GLU A 302 11.19 -24.58 37.83
N LYS A 303 10.63 -24.02 36.77
CA LYS A 303 11.40 -23.46 35.64
C LYS A 303 11.60 -21.96 35.88
N SER A 304 12.86 -21.56 35.91
CA SER A 304 13.35 -20.18 35.90
C SER A 304 12.71 -19.38 34.76
N LYS A 305 12.49 -18.08 34.98
CA LYS A 305 12.14 -17.15 33.91
C LYS A 305 13.31 -17.09 32.93
N ALA A 306 13.05 -17.20 31.63
CA ALA A 306 14.05 -16.99 30.60
C ALA A 306 14.61 -15.56 30.69
N ASP A 307 15.93 -15.42 30.55
CA ASP A 307 16.64 -14.15 30.59
C ASP A 307 16.70 -13.50 29.19
N ASP A 308 16.83 -12.18 29.16
CA ASP A 308 16.99 -11.43 27.92
C ASP A 308 18.46 -11.41 27.47
N LEU A 309 18.84 -12.40 26.66
CA LEU A 309 20.22 -12.57 26.16
C LEU A 309 20.68 -11.44 25.23
N THR A 310 19.80 -10.53 24.78
CA THR A 310 20.20 -9.37 23.98
C THR A 310 20.99 -8.32 24.76
N LYS A 311 21.06 -8.46 26.09
CA LYS A 311 21.89 -7.63 26.98
C LYS A 311 23.39 -7.95 26.92
N ILE A 312 23.77 -9.02 26.24
CA ILE A 312 25.16 -9.38 25.98
C ILE A 312 25.63 -8.66 24.72
N GLU A 313 26.69 -7.87 24.83
CA GLU A 313 27.24 -7.13 23.71
C GLU A 313 27.84 -8.09 22.68
N GLY A 314 27.43 -7.95 21.41
CA GLY A 314 27.73 -8.88 20.32
C GLY A 314 26.63 -9.92 20.07
N ALA A 315 25.77 -10.21 21.05
CA ALA A 315 24.64 -11.13 20.89
C ALA A 315 23.39 -10.38 20.37
N GLY A 316 23.33 -10.16 19.06
CA GLY A 316 22.16 -9.55 18.42
C GLY A 316 20.88 -10.40 18.55
N PRO A 317 19.69 -9.85 18.19
CA PRO A 317 18.40 -10.53 18.39
C PRO A 317 18.30 -11.94 17.79
N LYS A 318 18.94 -12.16 16.64
CA LYS A 318 18.98 -13.47 15.97
C LYS A 318 19.90 -14.47 16.66
N ALA A 319 21.00 -14.00 17.25
CA ALA A 319 21.90 -14.85 18.02
C ALA A 319 21.24 -15.25 19.35
N ALA A 320 20.57 -14.31 20.01
CA ALA A 320 19.76 -14.59 21.21
C ALA A 320 18.65 -15.63 20.92
N GLU A 321 17.92 -15.48 19.81
CA GLU A 321 16.90 -16.44 19.39
C GLU A 321 17.48 -17.83 19.08
N ALA A 322 18.64 -17.91 18.41
CA ALA A 322 19.33 -19.17 18.12
C ALA A 322 19.77 -19.89 19.41
N LEU A 323 20.28 -19.14 20.40
CA LEU A 323 20.70 -19.69 21.68
C LEU A 323 19.50 -20.24 22.49
N VAL A 324 18.40 -19.49 22.54
CA VAL A 324 17.17 -19.95 23.21
C VAL A 324 16.63 -21.21 22.54
N ASN A 325 16.62 -21.27 21.21
CA ASN A 325 16.18 -22.45 20.46
C ASN A 325 17.09 -23.68 20.69
N SER A 326 18.36 -23.46 21.03
CA SER A 326 19.32 -24.53 21.38
C SER A 326 19.27 -24.96 22.85
N GLY A 327 18.41 -24.35 23.67
CA GLY A 327 18.26 -24.66 25.10
C GLY A 327 19.21 -23.88 26.01
N ILE A 328 19.74 -22.74 25.56
CA ILE A 328 20.45 -21.75 26.38
C ILE A 328 19.51 -20.56 26.54
N ASP A 329 18.71 -20.54 27.60
CA ASP A 329 17.66 -19.53 27.81
C ASP A 329 17.87 -18.64 29.04
N THR A 330 18.94 -18.88 29.81
CA THR A 330 19.35 -18.05 30.97
C THR A 330 20.80 -17.57 30.89
N PHE A 331 21.12 -16.48 31.57
CA PHE A 331 22.51 -16.01 31.71
C PHE A 331 23.40 -17.05 32.39
N ALA A 332 22.85 -17.83 33.31
CA ALA A 332 23.58 -18.87 34.03
C ALA A 332 23.97 -20.06 33.13
N GLU A 333 23.15 -20.38 32.13
CA GLU A 333 23.45 -21.40 31.12
C GLU A 333 24.45 -20.90 30.09
N LEU A 334 24.28 -19.65 29.62
CA LEU A 334 25.22 -19.02 28.69
C LEU A 334 26.62 -18.85 29.32
N ALA A 335 26.69 -18.57 30.63
CA ALA A 335 27.94 -18.47 31.38
C ALA A 335 28.72 -19.79 31.50
N LYS A 336 28.03 -20.93 31.36
CA LYS A 336 28.63 -22.28 31.42
C LYS A 336 28.91 -22.87 30.04
N ALA A 337 28.41 -22.23 28.98
CA ALA A 337 28.59 -22.70 27.62
C ALA A 337 30.01 -22.37 27.11
N ASP A 338 30.58 -23.31 26.36
CA ASP A 338 31.88 -23.13 25.72
C ASP A 338 31.73 -22.20 24.50
N PRO A 339 32.61 -21.20 24.30
CA PRO A 339 32.61 -20.37 23.09
C PRO A 339 32.57 -21.16 21.77
N GLU A 340 33.24 -22.31 21.68
CA GLU A 340 33.24 -23.13 20.46
C GLU A 340 31.85 -23.72 20.21
N LYS A 341 31.19 -24.21 21.27
CA LYS A 341 29.83 -24.74 21.20
C LYS A 341 28.81 -23.66 20.86
N ILE A 342 28.98 -22.45 21.40
CA ILE A 342 28.14 -21.29 21.04
C ILE A 342 28.31 -20.97 19.55
N LYS A 343 29.55 -20.99 19.05
CA LYS A 343 29.83 -20.73 17.64
C LYS A 343 29.19 -21.78 16.72
N GLU A 344 29.27 -23.05 17.08
CA GLU A 344 28.62 -24.16 16.37
C GLU A 344 27.10 -23.94 16.26
N ILE A 345 26.43 -23.66 17.39
CA ILE A 345 24.99 -23.35 17.44
C ILE A 345 24.62 -22.19 16.52
N LEU A 346 25.41 -21.11 16.53
CA LEU A 346 25.15 -19.95 15.67
C LEU A 346 25.35 -20.27 14.19
N THR A 347 26.36 -21.07 13.84
CA THR A 347 26.61 -21.48 12.46
C THR A 347 25.55 -22.44 11.92
N GLU A 348 25.06 -23.36 12.75
CA GLU A 348 23.95 -24.27 12.40
C GLU A 348 22.64 -23.50 12.21
N ALA A 349 22.39 -22.48 13.05
CA ALA A 349 21.19 -21.66 12.93
C ALA A 349 21.22 -20.75 11.69
N SER A 350 22.38 -20.23 11.29
CA SER A 350 22.54 -19.51 10.02
C SER A 350 24.01 -19.34 9.61
N SER A 351 24.32 -19.69 8.35
CA SER A 351 25.63 -19.42 7.73
C SER A 351 26.04 -17.94 7.75
N ARG A 352 25.09 -17.02 7.85
CA ARG A 352 25.35 -15.57 7.96
C ARG A 352 25.87 -15.16 9.33
N MET A 353 25.77 -16.01 10.36
CA MET A 353 26.24 -15.74 11.72
C MET A 353 27.65 -16.30 11.99
N ALA A 354 28.28 -16.95 11.00
CA ALA A 354 29.61 -17.53 11.12
C ALA A 354 30.74 -16.53 11.44
N HIS A 355 30.51 -15.24 11.18
CA HIS A 355 31.44 -14.15 11.46
C HIS A 355 31.37 -13.62 12.90
N LEU A 356 30.38 -14.04 13.69
CA LEU A 356 30.25 -13.62 15.09
C LEU A 356 31.30 -14.32 15.94
N ASP A 357 31.87 -13.57 16.88
CA ASP A 357 32.84 -14.08 17.85
C ASP A 357 32.20 -14.14 19.24
N PRO A 358 31.81 -15.35 19.72
CA PRO A 358 31.17 -15.51 21.02
C PRO A 358 32.15 -15.65 22.20
N THR A 359 33.45 -15.43 22.01
CA THR A 359 34.48 -15.62 23.04
C THR A 359 34.23 -14.86 24.34
N SER A 360 33.66 -13.67 24.28
CA SER A 360 33.34 -12.88 25.49
C SER A 360 31.97 -13.18 26.10
N TRP A 361 31.07 -13.86 25.37
CA TRP A 361 29.68 -13.99 25.77
C TRP A 361 29.49 -14.76 27.09
N PRO A 362 30.24 -15.85 27.37
CA PRO A 362 30.17 -16.51 28.67
C PRO A 362 30.63 -15.63 29.84
N LYS A 363 31.63 -14.77 29.62
CA LYS A 363 32.15 -13.86 30.65
C LYS A 363 31.15 -12.75 30.97
N GLN A 364 30.54 -12.15 29.94
CA GLN A 364 29.46 -11.18 30.09
C GLN A 364 28.22 -11.80 30.75
N ALA A 365 27.86 -13.02 30.34
CA ALA A 365 26.73 -13.75 30.92
C ALA A 365 26.95 -14.09 32.40
N LYS A 366 28.19 -14.38 32.80
CA LYS A 366 28.54 -14.57 34.22
C LYS A 366 28.31 -13.30 35.05
N MET A 367 28.74 -12.14 34.54
CA MET A 367 28.51 -10.85 35.22
C MET A 367 27.00 -10.51 35.30
N ALA A 368 26.25 -10.81 34.25
CA ALA A 368 24.80 -10.65 34.23
C ALA A 368 24.08 -11.61 35.21
N ALA A 369 24.51 -12.87 35.28
CA ALA A 369 23.97 -13.87 36.20
C ALA A 369 24.27 -13.55 37.67
N ASP A 370 25.44 -12.96 37.95
CA ASP A 370 25.83 -12.50 39.29
C ASP A 370 25.17 -11.16 39.67
N GLY A 371 24.36 -10.56 38.79
CA GLY A 371 23.65 -9.29 39.02
C GLY A 371 24.55 -8.05 38.99
N LYS A 372 25.77 -8.17 38.48
CA LYS A 372 26.80 -7.12 38.43
C LYS A 372 26.62 -6.22 37.20
N TRP A 373 25.45 -5.59 37.09
CA TRP A 373 25.08 -4.79 35.91
C TRP A 373 25.95 -3.54 35.70
N ASP A 374 26.41 -2.91 36.78
CA ASP A 374 27.28 -1.73 36.69
C ASP A 374 28.69 -2.10 36.19
N GLU A 375 29.26 -3.18 36.72
CA GLU A 375 30.56 -3.72 36.25
C GLU A 375 30.49 -4.21 34.80
N LEU A 376 29.37 -4.86 34.42
CA LEU A 376 29.14 -5.32 33.05
C LEU A 376 29.09 -4.13 32.08
N LYS A 377 28.40 -3.05 32.46
CA LYS A 377 28.30 -1.85 31.62
C LYS A 377 29.65 -1.15 31.44
N GLU A 378 30.42 -1.02 32.52
CA GLU A 378 31.78 -0.46 32.46
C GLU A 378 32.72 -1.34 31.60
N TRP A 379 32.56 -2.66 31.64
CA TRP A 379 33.30 -3.58 30.78
C TRP A 379 32.89 -3.44 29.31
N GLN A 380 31.59 -3.36 29.01
CA GLN A 380 31.04 -3.15 27.66
C GLN A 380 31.47 -1.80 27.06
N ASP A 381 31.48 -0.72 27.85
CA ASP A 381 31.92 0.60 27.38
C ASP A 381 33.41 0.64 26.98
N ASN A 382 34.22 -0.29 27.50
CA ASN A 382 35.65 -0.41 27.20
C ASN A 382 35.97 -1.49 26.13
N ALA A 383 35.09 -2.46 25.92
CA ALA A 383 35.24 -3.51 24.91
C ALA A 383 34.69 -3.04 23.56
N LYS A 384 35.42 -3.25 22.45
CA LYS A 384 34.89 -2.93 21.11
C LYS A 384 34.20 -4.15 20.52
N GLY A 385 32.87 -4.21 20.62
CA GLY A 385 32.08 -5.25 19.97
C GLY A 385 32.19 -6.62 20.65
N GLY A 386 32.42 -6.64 21.96
CA GLY A 386 32.51 -7.87 22.73
C GLY A 386 33.80 -8.67 22.51
N VAL A 387 34.93 -8.02 22.20
CA VAL A 387 36.26 -8.64 22.21
C VAL A 387 37.16 -7.81 23.12
N GLU A 388 37.95 -8.47 23.98
CA GLU A 388 38.92 -7.81 24.88
C GLU A 388 40.03 -7.06 24.13
#